data_AF-A0A356NUP8-F1
#
_entry.id   AF-A0A356NUP8-F1
#
_cell.length_a   1.000
_cell.length_b   1.000
_cell.length_c   1.000
_cell.angle_alpha   90.00
_cell.angle_beta   90.00
_cell.angle_gamma   90.00
#
_symmetry.space_group_name_H-M   'P 1'
#
loop_
_entity.id
_entity.type
_entity.pdbx_description
1 polymer ?
#
loop_
_entity_poly.entity_id
_entity_poly.type
_entity_poly.pdbx_seq_one_letter_code
_entity_poly.pdbx_strand_id
1 'polypeptide(L)'
;MPFNRQFKEAEQDRELMTALRQELPGILNWAIEGCLLWQAEGLNAPASVAASITAYRSEMDTVAGFIEDECHQDPSQRSAVANLYDLYASYCRSSGKHPRTKVQFGNALKSQGYAQVRDSTGRYWQGLTTFVVT
;
A
#
# COMPACT_ATOMS: atom_id res chain seq x y z
N MET A 1 0.28 12.64 13.60
CA MET A 1 -1.14 12.65 14.04
C MET A 1 -1.51 14.08 14.37
N PRO A 2 -2.58 14.64 13.80
CA PRO A 2 -3.00 16.00 14.14
C PRO A 2 -3.67 16.04 15.52
N PHE A 3 -3.34 17.05 16.33
CA PHE A 3 -4.02 17.33 17.59
C PHE A 3 -5.26 18.18 17.30
N ASN A 4 -6.41 17.54 17.13
CA ASN A 4 -7.63 18.22 16.67
C ASN A 4 -8.41 18.96 17.78
N ARG A 5 -7.96 18.86 19.04
CA ARG A 5 -8.62 19.50 20.18
C ARG A 5 -7.79 20.68 20.68
N GLN A 6 -8.42 21.83 20.82
CA GLN A 6 -7.89 23.00 21.52
C GLN A 6 -8.76 23.24 22.76
N PHE A 7 -8.14 23.38 23.93
CA PHE A 7 -8.82 23.64 25.20
C PHE A 7 -8.99 25.14 25.41
N LYS A 8 -10.23 25.60 25.64
CA LYS A 8 -10.51 27.00 26.00
C LYS A 8 -9.94 27.31 27.39
N GLU A 9 -9.75 28.60 27.71
CA GLU A 9 -9.14 29.02 28.98
C GLU A 9 -9.86 28.44 30.21
N ALA A 10 -11.19 28.36 30.19
CA ALA A 10 -11.98 27.77 31.28
C ALA A 10 -11.86 26.23 31.40
N GLU A 11 -11.37 25.54 30.37
CA GLU A 11 -11.14 24.08 30.38
C GLU A 11 -9.70 23.71 30.79
N GLN A 12 -8.80 24.71 30.89
CA GLN A 12 -7.40 24.47 31.17
C GLN A 12 -7.19 24.29 32.67
N ASP A 13 -6.79 23.09 33.06
CA ASP A 13 -6.30 22.81 34.41
C ASP A 13 -4.84 23.28 34.54
N ARG A 14 -4.63 24.35 35.31
CA ARG A 14 -3.31 24.93 35.56
C ARG A 14 -2.47 24.10 36.54
N GLU A 15 -3.10 23.24 37.33
CA GLU A 15 -2.46 22.35 38.31
C GLU A 15 -2.26 20.92 37.80
N LEU A 16 -2.64 20.66 36.54
CA LEU A 16 -2.56 19.33 35.92
C LEU A 16 -1.18 18.67 36.09
N MET A 17 -0.11 19.44 35.98
CA MET A 17 1.26 18.92 36.14
C MET A 17 1.53 18.43 37.57
N THR A 18 0.97 19.09 38.57
CA THR A 18 1.08 18.68 39.98
C THR A 18 0.31 17.37 40.21
N ALA A 19 -0.91 17.27 39.68
CA ALA A 19 -1.72 16.06 39.74
C ALA A 19 -1.05 14.87 39.04
N LEU A 20 -0.55 15.06 37.81
CA LEU A 20 0.15 14.02 37.06
C LEU A 20 1.41 13.50 37.76
N ARG A 21 2.11 14.36 38.50
CA ARG A 21 3.28 13.93 39.29
C ARG A 21 2.91 13.00 40.44
N GLN A 22 1.76 13.21 41.06
CA GLN A 22 1.26 12.33 42.12
C GLN A 22 0.82 10.97 41.55
N GLU A 23 0.35 10.95 40.31
CA GLU A 23 -0.11 9.75 39.60
C GLU A 23 1.00 8.99 38.83
N LEU A 24 2.27 9.36 38.97
CA LEU A 24 3.37 8.70 38.25
C LEU A 24 3.39 7.17 38.40
N PRO A 25 3.18 6.59 39.61
CA PRO A 25 3.11 5.14 39.74
C PRO A 25 1.95 4.52 38.95
N GLY A 26 0.79 5.18 38.92
CA GLY A 26 -0.37 4.73 38.14
C GLY A 26 -0.13 4.79 36.64
N ILE A 27 0.47 5.87 36.15
CA ILE A 27 0.86 6.03 34.74
C ILE A 27 1.88 4.96 34.34
N LEU A 28 2.86 4.68 35.20
CA LEU A 28 3.85 3.63 34.95
C LEU A 28 3.19 2.25 34.88
N ASN A 29 2.30 1.92 35.81
CA ASN A 29 1.57 0.66 35.80
C ASN A 29 0.74 0.50 34.50
N TRP A 30 0.06 1.57 34.07
CA TRP A 30 -0.69 1.57 32.81
C TRP A 30 0.22 1.38 31.58
N ALA A 31 1.41 1.98 31.57
CA ALA A 31 2.40 1.79 30.52
C ALA A 31 2.97 0.35 30.50
N ILE A 32 3.19 -0.26 31.68
CA ILE A 32 3.63 -1.66 31.79
C ILE A 32 2.56 -2.60 31.25
N GLU A 33 1.29 -2.39 31.62
CA GLU A 33 0.16 -3.16 31.10
C GLU A 33 0.08 -3.07 29.58
N GLY A 34 0.17 -1.85 29.02
CA GLY A 34 0.22 -1.65 27.57
C GLY A 34 1.41 -2.34 26.90
N CYS A 35 2.57 -2.37 27.55
CA CYS A 35 3.76 -3.07 27.03
C CYS A 35 3.54 -4.60 26.99
N LEU A 36 2.95 -5.18 28.03
CA LEU A 36 2.62 -6.60 28.08
C LEU A 36 1.59 -6.97 27.00
N LEU A 37 0.55 -6.16 26.84
CA LEU A 37 -0.45 -6.34 25.79
C LEU A 37 0.18 -6.30 24.39
N TRP A 38 1.06 -5.32 24.16
CA TRP A 38 1.80 -5.21 22.90
C TRP A 38 2.66 -6.45 22.63
N GLN A 39 3.38 -6.96 23.62
CA GLN A 39 4.19 -8.16 23.44
C GLN A 39 3.35 -9.39 23.10
N ALA A 40 2.13 -9.49 23.64
CA ALA A 40 1.22 -10.61 23.38
C ALA A 40 0.53 -10.53 22.01
N GLU A 41 0.07 -9.34 21.61
CA GLU A 41 -0.86 -9.18 20.47
C GLU A 41 -0.29 -8.38 19.29
N GLY A 42 0.85 -7.72 19.48
CA GLY A 42 1.43 -6.79 18.50
C GLY A 42 0.71 -5.44 18.45
N LEU A 43 1.19 -4.54 17.57
CA LEU A 43 0.54 -3.27 17.28
C LEU A 43 -0.35 -3.42 16.05
N ASN A 44 -1.62 -3.73 16.27
CA ASN A 44 -2.60 -3.79 15.19
C ASN A 44 -3.02 -2.37 14.78
N ALA A 45 -2.77 -2.01 13.53
CA ALA A 45 -3.14 -0.69 13.03
C ALA A 45 -4.68 -0.55 12.99
N PRO A 46 -5.25 0.55 13.52
CA PRO A 46 -6.69 0.78 13.44
C PRO A 46 -7.13 0.98 11.98
N ALA A 47 -8.39 0.64 11.69
CA ALA A 47 -8.94 0.63 10.33
C ALA A 47 -8.75 1.96 9.57
N SER A 48 -8.78 3.10 10.27
CA SER A 48 -8.55 4.43 9.69
C SER A 48 -7.14 4.62 9.14
N VAL A 49 -6.13 4.01 9.79
CA VAL A 49 -4.74 4.01 9.33
C VAL A 49 -4.58 3.06 8.14
N ALA A 50 -5.22 1.88 8.19
CA ALA A 50 -5.20 0.93 7.07
C ALA A 50 -5.83 1.51 5.78
N ALA A 51 -6.94 2.23 5.90
CA ALA A 51 -7.59 2.91 4.79
C ALA A 51 -6.70 4.00 4.15
N SER A 52 -6.04 4.80 4.99
CA SER A 52 -5.09 5.84 4.53
C SER A 52 -3.87 5.25 3.83
N ILE A 53 -3.36 4.11 4.32
CA ILE A 53 -2.28 3.36 3.67
C ILE A 53 -2.73 2.80 2.32
N THR A 54 -3.99 2.38 2.19
CA THR A 54 -4.53 1.79 0.95
C THR A 54 -4.69 2.83 -0.16
N ALA A 55 -5.24 4.01 0.15
CA ALA A 55 -5.40 5.09 -0.81
C ALA A 55 -4.04 5.61 -1.34
N TYR A 56 -3.06 5.78 -0.45
CA TYR A 56 -1.71 6.16 -0.86
C TYR A 56 -1.04 5.07 -1.72
N ARG A 57 -1.27 3.80 -1.40
CA ARG A 57 -0.73 2.67 -2.18
C ARG A 57 -1.35 2.57 -3.57
N SER A 58 -2.66 2.83 -3.73
CA SER A 58 -3.29 2.79 -5.05
C SER A 58 -2.80 3.92 -5.95
N GLU A 59 -2.64 5.14 -5.43
CA GLU A 59 -2.13 6.29 -6.20
C GLU A 59 -0.67 6.09 -6.65
N MET A 60 0.13 5.35 -5.86
CA MET A 60 1.52 5.02 -6.20
C MET A 60 1.69 3.69 -6.96
N ASP A 61 0.62 2.92 -7.20
CA ASP A 61 0.75 1.64 -7.88
C ASP A 61 0.80 1.80 -9.41
N THR A 62 2.00 2.10 -9.90
CA THR A 62 2.29 2.17 -11.35
C THR A 62 1.81 0.95 -12.15
N VAL A 63 1.71 -0.23 -11.53
CA VAL A 63 1.28 -1.46 -12.22
C VAL A 63 -0.24 -1.46 -12.40
N ALA A 64 -1.00 -1.07 -11.38
CA ALA A 64 -2.45 -0.94 -11.48
C ALA A 64 -2.84 0.11 -12.53
N GLY A 65 -2.21 1.29 -12.49
CA GLY A 65 -2.45 2.34 -13.49
C GLY A 65 -2.12 1.89 -14.92
N PHE A 66 -1.01 1.17 -15.13
CA PHE A 66 -0.70 0.60 -16.45
C PHE A 66 -1.76 -0.40 -16.95
N ILE A 67 -2.29 -1.25 -16.07
CA ILE A 67 -3.32 -2.21 -16.47
C ILE A 67 -4.64 -1.52 -16.80
N GLU A 68 -4.99 -0.46 -16.07
CA GLU A 68 -6.19 0.33 -16.31
C GLU A 68 -6.10 1.15 -17.61
N ASP A 69 -4.95 1.82 -17.82
CA ASP A 69 -4.78 2.77 -18.92
C ASP A 69 -4.40 2.08 -20.25
N GLU A 70 -3.55 1.05 -20.21
CA GLU A 70 -2.87 0.51 -21.41
C GLU A 70 -3.21 -0.97 -21.70
N CYS A 71 -3.99 -1.64 -20.84
CA CYS A 71 -4.31 -3.05 -21.02
C CYS A 71 -5.81 -3.31 -21.14
N HIS A 72 -6.17 -4.19 -22.09
CA HIS A 72 -7.43 -4.88 -22.11
C HIS A 72 -7.35 -6.17 -21.29
N GLN A 73 -8.33 -6.33 -20.40
CA GLN A 73 -8.47 -7.51 -19.56
C GLN A 73 -9.44 -8.50 -20.21
N ASP A 74 -8.91 -9.60 -20.74
CA ASP A 74 -9.69 -10.67 -21.38
C ASP A 74 -9.05 -12.03 -21.06
N PRO A 75 -9.73 -12.94 -20.34
CA PRO A 75 -9.22 -14.27 -19.99
C PRO A 75 -8.76 -15.12 -21.18
N SER A 76 -9.28 -14.87 -22.38
CA SER A 76 -8.91 -15.58 -23.60
C SER A 76 -7.59 -15.10 -24.22
N GLN A 77 -7.12 -13.91 -23.81
CA GLN A 77 -5.94 -13.27 -24.37
C GLN A 77 -4.69 -13.53 -23.54
N ARG A 78 -3.54 -13.35 -24.18
CA ARG A 78 -2.24 -13.47 -23.52
C ARG A 78 -1.20 -12.55 -24.12
N SER A 79 -0.30 -12.06 -23.26
CA SER A 79 0.83 -11.21 -23.66
C SER A 79 2.15 -11.84 -23.29
N ALA A 80 3.13 -11.78 -24.19
CA ALA A 80 4.48 -12.24 -23.88
C ALA A 80 5.06 -11.46 -22.70
N VAL A 81 5.69 -12.16 -21.74
CA VAL A 81 6.19 -11.55 -20.50
C VAL A 81 7.18 -10.42 -20.77
N ALA A 82 8.06 -10.59 -21.77
CA ALA A 82 9.02 -9.56 -22.15
C ALA A 82 8.33 -8.31 -22.72
N ASN A 83 7.44 -8.52 -23.70
CA ASN A 83 6.73 -7.42 -24.36
C ASN A 83 5.89 -6.61 -23.37
N LEU A 84 5.14 -7.28 -22.49
CA LEU A 84 4.29 -6.60 -21.50
C LEU A 84 5.11 -5.74 -20.54
N TYR A 85 6.28 -6.23 -20.11
CA TYR A 85 7.16 -5.43 -19.24
C TYR A 85 7.75 -4.22 -19.97
N ASP A 86 8.15 -4.38 -21.24
CA ASP A 86 8.74 -3.28 -22.00
C ASP A 86 7.72 -2.16 -22.24
N LEU A 87 6.45 -2.53 -22.48
CA LEU A 87 5.32 -1.60 -22.57
C LEU A 87 5.06 -0.90 -21.22
N TYR A 88 5.00 -1.65 -20.12
CA TYR A 88 4.89 -1.08 -18.76
C TYR A 88 6.03 -0.10 -18.45
N ALA A 89 7.26 -0.45 -18.82
CA ALA A 89 8.42 0.40 -18.60
C ALA A 89 8.35 1.69 -19.44
N SER A 90 7.80 1.60 -20.65
CA SER A 90 7.53 2.76 -21.50
C SER A 90 6.45 3.67 -20.91
N TYR A 91 5.32 3.10 -20.47
CA TYR A 91 4.24 3.82 -19.79
C TYR A 91 4.72 4.56 -18.55
N CYS A 92 5.55 3.90 -17.72
CA CYS A 92 6.15 4.56 -16.55
C CYS A 92 6.97 5.79 -16.96
N ARG A 93 7.84 5.64 -17.97
CA ARG A 93 8.69 6.74 -18.45
C ARG A 93 7.88 7.88 -19.06
N SER A 94 6.85 7.60 -19.85
CA SER A 94 5.99 8.64 -20.42
C SER A 94 5.17 9.37 -19.34
N SER A 95 4.80 8.67 -18.27
CA SER A 95 4.07 9.21 -17.12
C SER A 95 4.98 9.90 -16.08
N GLY A 96 6.29 10.03 -16.34
CA GLY A 96 7.25 10.61 -15.40
C GLY A 96 7.51 9.78 -14.14
N LYS A 97 7.13 8.50 -14.14
CA LYS A 97 7.28 7.56 -13.02
C LYS A 97 8.46 6.61 -13.28
N HIS A 98 9.11 6.14 -12.22
CA HIS A 98 10.15 5.12 -12.34
C HIS A 98 9.53 3.72 -12.43
N PRO A 99 9.87 2.91 -13.45
CA PRO A 99 9.35 1.55 -13.55
C PRO A 99 9.92 0.66 -12.43
N ARG A 100 9.08 -0.20 -11.88
CA ARG A 100 9.51 -1.29 -11.00
C ARG A 100 10.41 -2.27 -11.76
N THR A 101 11.24 -3.01 -11.03
CA THR A 101 12.04 -4.09 -11.64
C THR A 101 11.14 -5.19 -12.22
N LYS A 102 11.66 -5.97 -13.18
CA LYS A 102 10.93 -7.13 -13.79
C LYS A 102 10.33 -8.07 -12.74
N VAL A 103 11.07 -8.33 -11.66
CA VAL A 103 10.62 -9.21 -10.56
C VAL A 103 9.48 -8.58 -9.78
N GLN A 104 9.60 -7.30 -9.41
CA GLN A 104 8.55 -6.58 -8.69
C GLN A 104 7.27 -6.42 -9.53
N PHE A 105 7.40 -6.12 -10.82
CA PHE A 105 6.28 -6.08 -11.76
C PHE A 105 5.56 -7.43 -11.83
N GLY A 106 6.30 -8.53 -11.99
CA GLY A 106 5.69 -9.86 -12.04
C GLY A 106 5.03 -10.29 -10.73
N ASN A 107 5.60 -9.92 -9.59
CA ASN A 107 4.98 -10.18 -8.28
C ASN A 107 3.69 -9.36 -8.09
N ALA A 108 3.68 -8.10 -8.56
CA ALA A 108 2.49 -7.27 -8.52
C ALA A 108 1.36 -7.87 -9.37
N LEU A 109 1.64 -8.31 -10.60
CA LEU A 109 0.65 -9.00 -11.45
C LEU A 109 0.09 -10.26 -10.80
N LYS A 110 0.95 -11.09 -10.19
CA LYS A 110 0.51 -12.28 -9.45
C LYS A 110 -0.39 -11.93 -8.27
N SER A 111 -0.04 -10.88 -7.52
CA SER A 111 -0.83 -10.44 -6.37
C SER A 111 -2.22 -9.93 -6.76
N GLN A 112 -2.38 -9.46 -8.01
CA GLN A 112 -3.66 -9.05 -8.59
C GLN A 112 -4.41 -10.20 -9.29
N GLY A 113 -3.89 -11.43 -9.25
CA GLY A 113 -4.58 -12.62 -9.75
C GLY A 113 -4.18 -13.07 -11.16
N TYR A 114 -3.22 -12.40 -11.82
CA TYR A 114 -2.77 -12.82 -13.15
C TYR A 114 -1.79 -14.00 -13.08
N ALA A 115 -1.98 -14.97 -13.97
CA ALA A 115 -1.15 -16.17 -14.06
C ALA A 115 -0.14 -16.09 -15.22
N GLN A 116 1.05 -16.67 -15.00
CA GLN A 116 1.99 -16.93 -16.08
C GLN A 116 1.81 -18.34 -16.61
N VAL A 117 1.74 -18.46 -17.94
CA VAL A 117 1.80 -19.73 -18.66
C VAL A 117 3.04 -19.81 -19.53
N ARG A 118 3.46 -21.03 -19.84
CA ARG A 118 4.59 -21.30 -20.71
C ARG A 118 4.13 -22.22 -21.83
N ASP A 119 4.58 -21.95 -23.04
CA ASP A 119 4.49 -22.85 -24.18
C ASP A 119 5.89 -23.13 -24.76
N SER A 120 5.95 -23.76 -25.94
CA SER A 120 7.20 -24.06 -26.65
C SER A 120 7.94 -22.81 -27.13
N THR A 121 7.26 -21.68 -27.27
CA THR A 121 7.78 -20.43 -27.84
C THR A 121 8.18 -19.43 -26.76
N GLY A 122 7.56 -19.45 -25.58
CA GLY A 122 7.93 -18.52 -24.51
C GLY A 122 7.06 -18.57 -23.25
N ARG A 123 7.16 -17.49 -22.47
CA ARG A 123 6.36 -17.24 -21.27
C ARG A 123 5.39 -16.10 -21.51
N TYR A 124 4.16 -16.25 -21.04
CA TYR A 124 3.06 -15.32 -21.27
C TYR A 124 2.30 -15.04 -19.98
N TRP A 125 1.75 -13.85 -19.85
CA TRP A 125 0.69 -13.51 -18.90
C TRP A 125 -0.67 -13.79 -19.53
N GLN A 126 -1.53 -14.51 -18.82
CA GLN A 126 -2.93 -14.71 -19.22
C GLN A 126 -3.80 -13.54 -18.77
N GLY A 127 -4.87 -13.26 -19.52
CA GLY A 127 -5.86 -12.27 -19.10
C GLY A 127 -5.51 -10.84 -19.48
N LEU A 128 -4.36 -10.60 -20.12
CA LEU A 128 -3.86 -9.25 -20.44
C LEU A 128 -3.40 -9.17 -21.90
N THR A 129 -3.91 -8.16 -22.60
CA THR A 129 -3.39 -7.69 -23.90
C THR A 129 -3.28 -6.18 -23.89
N THR A 130 -2.31 -5.62 -24.61
CA THR A 130 -2.14 -4.16 -24.71
C THR A 130 -2.85 -3.61 -25.93
N PHE A 131 -3.28 -2.35 -25.88
CA PHE A 131 -3.81 -1.67 -27.07
C PHE A 131 -2.73 -1.64 -28.16
N VAL A 132 -2.90 -2.42 -29.22
CA VAL A 132 -2.03 -2.31 -30.40
C VAL A 132 -2.52 -1.10 -31.18
N VAL A 133 -1.92 0.07 -30.95
CA VAL A 133 -2.09 1.19 -31.86
C VAL A 133 -1.38 0.80 -33.16
N THR A 134 -2.17 0.59 -34.21
CA THR A 134 -1.71 0.23 -35.55
C THR A 134 -1.11 1.44 -36.25
#